data_AF-A0A2N2WAI5-F1
#
_entry.id   AF-A0A2N2WAI5-F1
#
_cell.length_a   1.000
_cell.length_b   1.000
_cell.length_c   1.000
_cell.angle_alpha   90.00
_cell.angle_beta   90.00
_cell.angle_gamma   90.00
#
_symmetry.space_group_name_H-M   'P 1'
#
loop_
_entity.id
_entity.type
_entity.pdbx_description
1 polymer ?
#
loop_
_entity_poly.entity_id
_entity_poly.type
_entity_poly.pdbx_seq_one_letter_code
_entity_poly.pdbx_strand_id
1 'polypeptide(L)'
;MATNDSLNSKRNEAYRIVEEIKDKFQIIEKNIEKSKIILAEHKDNSAETKKLNTNLKRIVASTEEVITKFRIERDKVSRLLTLVNNFYDKKYIPLINKIEDDKTGFRARLKESTQFKNEILSIKESSKTQYDEVKKYATELRKTNRELTTIDSLIRKLLQNSTTKNTKINEINAHVSEVDKKITKTHDNLNKLFLESQNNEKVISELLAKSNEEFDRIKIIKSDSEKILSDIQDIYEIAAETGLSGEFDKRRNHLKISLDLWGKRIFYTTLVLLSVIIMMFVGQLWLYHWDIENHTFDINFYIRFLIASPIVYYLYFCSSQYSQTKKLHDKYSFKTTLAMSIKHHIQLLTEHETFNKEERINKILDFVLDGFQRIYTEPHTNDDYKLKLKLANMEMNIEKRLIESISKVSGLKIDKK
;
A
#
# COMPACT_ATOMS: atom_id res chain seq x y z
N MET A 1 90.70 -73.22 -46.23
CA MET A 1 91.27 -73.64 -44.93
C MET A 1 91.23 -75.15 -44.89
N ALA A 2 92.36 -75.82 -44.71
CA ALA A 2 92.32 -77.25 -44.38
C ALA A 2 91.62 -77.40 -43.02
N THR A 3 90.66 -78.33 -42.91
CA THR A 3 89.95 -78.57 -41.64
C THR A 3 90.94 -79.02 -40.57
N ASN A 4 90.65 -78.72 -39.30
CA ASN A 4 91.45 -79.14 -38.15
C ASN A 4 91.79 -80.65 -38.22
N ASP A 5 90.80 -81.45 -38.64
CA ASP A 5 90.93 -82.90 -38.82
C ASP A 5 91.90 -83.28 -39.95
N SER A 6 91.93 -82.52 -41.05
CA SER A 6 92.83 -82.77 -42.17
C SER A 6 94.30 -82.49 -41.80
N LEU A 7 94.57 -81.46 -40.99
CA LEU A 7 95.92 -81.15 -40.55
C LEU A 7 96.43 -82.16 -39.49
N ASN A 8 95.58 -82.51 -38.52
CA ASN A 8 95.93 -83.50 -37.49
C ASN A 8 96.19 -84.88 -38.10
N SER A 9 95.37 -85.28 -39.08
CA SER A 9 95.56 -86.54 -39.82
C SER A 9 96.91 -86.61 -40.54
N LYS A 10 97.26 -85.56 -41.31
CA LYS A 10 98.55 -85.47 -42.01
C LYS A 10 99.76 -85.47 -41.06
N ARG A 11 99.61 -84.86 -39.88
CA ARG A 11 100.64 -84.84 -38.82
C ARG A 11 100.88 -86.23 -38.24
N ASN A 12 99.81 -86.96 -37.94
CA ASN A 12 99.90 -88.33 -37.42
C ASN A 12 100.51 -89.29 -38.45
N GLU A 13 100.17 -89.10 -39.73
CA GLU A 13 100.79 -89.84 -40.84
C GLU A 13 102.29 -89.57 -40.94
N ALA A 14 102.72 -88.30 -40.86
CA ALA A 14 104.13 -87.94 -40.86
C ALA A 14 104.90 -88.55 -39.67
N TYR A 15 104.31 -88.58 -38.47
CA TYR A 15 104.87 -89.27 -37.30
C TYR A 15 105.06 -90.78 -37.54
N ARG A 16 104.04 -91.44 -38.08
CA ARG A 16 104.09 -92.87 -38.38
C ARG A 16 105.22 -93.19 -39.35
N ILE A 17 105.35 -92.40 -40.43
CA ILE A 17 106.42 -92.56 -41.42
C ILE A 17 107.80 -92.43 -40.76
N VAL A 18 108.00 -91.45 -39.86
CA VAL A 18 109.28 -91.26 -39.17
C VAL A 18 109.64 -92.44 -38.25
N GLU A 19 108.68 -93.00 -37.52
CA GLU A 19 108.93 -94.20 -36.69
C GLU A 19 109.18 -95.46 -37.55
N GLU A 20 108.41 -95.67 -38.63
CA GLU A 20 108.67 -96.79 -39.56
C GLU A 20 110.07 -96.73 -40.19
N ILE A 21 110.52 -95.53 -40.55
CA ILE A 21 111.86 -95.25 -41.09
C ILE A 21 112.94 -95.59 -40.04
N LYS A 22 112.72 -95.24 -38.78
CA LYS A 22 113.64 -95.48 -37.67
C LYS A 22 113.76 -96.97 -37.34
N ASP A 23 112.65 -97.70 -37.30
CA ASP A 23 112.63 -99.14 -37.05
C ASP A 23 113.37 -99.93 -38.14
N LYS A 24 113.08 -99.64 -39.41
CA LYS A 24 113.79 -100.26 -40.55
C LYS A 24 115.29 -100.01 -40.49
N PHE A 25 115.69 -98.83 -40.01
CA PHE A 25 117.10 -98.47 -39.93
C PHE A 25 117.86 -99.17 -38.80
N GLN A 26 117.23 -99.36 -37.63
CA GLN A 26 117.81 -100.17 -36.56
C GLN A 26 118.13 -101.60 -37.00
N ILE A 27 117.30 -102.17 -37.88
CA ILE A 27 117.54 -103.49 -38.48
C ILE A 27 118.80 -103.47 -39.37
N ILE A 28 118.97 -102.42 -40.18
CA ILE A 28 120.14 -102.26 -41.06
C ILE A 28 121.43 -102.10 -40.23
N GLU A 29 121.41 -101.28 -39.17
CA GLU A 29 122.56 -101.11 -38.26
C GLU A 29 122.96 -102.44 -37.62
N LYS A 30 121.98 -103.22 -37.12
CA LYS A 30 122.23 -104.54 -36.54
C LYS A 30 122.83 -105.51 -37.55
N ASN A 31 122.40 -105.46 -38.82
CA ASN A 31 122.93 -106.32 -39.87
C ASN A 31 124.38 -105.98 -40.25
N ILE A 32 124.74 -104.69 -40.27
CA ILE A 32 126.14 -104.28 -40.49
C ILE A 32 127.05 -104.74 -39.37
N GLU A 33 126.63 -104.60 -38.11
CA GLU A 33 127.44 -105.10 -37.00
C GLU A 33 127.67 -106.62 -37.09
N LYS A 34 126.65 -107.38 -37.49
CA LYS A 34 126.83 -108.80 -37.82
C LYS A 34 127.83 -109.02 -38.96
N SER A 35 127.76 -108.23 -40.03
CA SER A 35 128.73 -108.32 -41.15
C SER A 35 130.16 -108.00 -40.73
N LYS A 36 130.37 -107.07 -39.79
CA LYS A 36 131.69 -106.78 -39.20
C LYS A 36 132.23 -107.95 -38.37
N ILE A 37 131.37 -108.58 -37.56
CA ILE A 37 131.74 -109.76 -36.76
C ILE A 37 132.19 -110.90 -37.69
N ILE A 38 131.44 -111.18 -38.76
CA ILE A 38 131.80 -112.20 -39.77
C ILE A 38 133.14 -111.88 -40.44
N LEU A 39 133.39 -110.60 -40.76
CA LEU A 39 134.67 -110.11 -41.29
C LEU A 39 135.86 -110.33 -40.33
N ALA A 40 135.62 -110.34 -39.02
CA ALA A 40 136.65 -110.54 -38.01
C ALA A 40 136.96 -112.04 -37.77
N GLU A 41 135.98 -112.92 -37.95
CA GLU A 41 136.10 -114.37 -37.67
C GLU A 41 136.69 -115.20 -38.82
N HIS A 42 136.63 -114.74 -40.08
CA HIS A 42 137.17 -115.47 -41.24
C HIS A 42 138.60 -115.02 -41.64
N LYS A 43 139.63 -115.77 -41.16
CA LYS A 43 141.06 -115.58 -41.46
C LYS A 43 141.65 -116.60 -42.45
N ASP A 44 140.82 -117.23 -43.29
CA ASP A 44 141.30 -118.16 -44.31
C ASP A 44 141.93 -117.41 -45.50
N ASN A 45 143.08 -117.89 -45.98
CA ASN A 45 144.01 -117.14 -46.82
C ASN A 45 143.93 -117.49 -48.32
N SER A 46 142.82 -118.13 -48.74
CA SER A 46 142.57 -118.43 -50.15
C SER A 46 142.31 -117.16 -50.98
N ALA A 47 142.63 -117.20 -52.28
CA ALA A 47 142.49 -116.05 -53.19
C ALA A 47 141.02 -115.60 -53.36
N GLU A 48 140.05 -116.52 -53.30
CA GLU A 48 138.62 -116.20 -53.35
C GLU A 48 138.15 -115.50 -52.07
N THR A 49 138.61 -115.94 -50.90
CA THR A 49 138.25 -115.34 -49.60
C THR A 49 138.78 -113.91 -49.47
N LYS A 50 139.98 -113.61 -50.00
CA LYS A 50 140.52 -112.24 -50.04
C LYS A 50 139.68 -111.30 -50.91
N LYS A 51 139.19 -111.78 -52.06
CA LYS A 51 138.33 -111.00 -52.96
C LYS A 51 136.96 -110.73 -52.32
N LEU A 52 136.38 -111.72 -51.67
CA LEU A 52 135.14 -111.59 -50.92
C LEU A 52 135.27 -110.62 -49.75
N ASN A 53 136.33 -110.73 -48.94
CA ASN A 53 136.58 -109.80 -47.83
C ASN A 53 136.80 -108.36 -48.29
N THR A 54 137.45 -108.15 -49.44
CA THR A 54 137.63 -106.81 -50.01
C THR A 54 136.30 -106.21 -50.46
N ASN A 55 135.45 -107.02 -51.11
CA ASN A 55 134.11 -106.58 -51.50
C ASN A 55 133.22 -106.32 -50.28
N LEU A 56 133.26 -107.18 -49.26
CA LEU A 56 132.49 -107.02 -48.04
C LEU A 56 132.93 -105.78 -47.25
N LYS A 57 134.24 -105.49 -47.16
CA LYS A 57 134.75 -104.23 -46.59
C LYS A 57 134.24 -103.00 -47.34
N ARG A 58 134.22 -103.05 -48.69
CA ARG A 58 133.68 -101.95 -49.50
C ARG A 58 132.19 -101.75 -49.25
N ILE A 59 131.43 -102.84 -49.15
CA ILE A 59 129.98 -102.80 -48.84
C ILE A 59 129.77 -102.21 -47.44
N VAL A 60 130.51 -102.67 -46.42
CA VAL A 60 130.41 -102.13 -45.06
C VAL A 60 130.71 -100.63 -45.05
N ALA A 61 131.83 -100.19 -45.63
CA ALA A 61 132.20 -98.78 -45.65
C ALA A 61 131.18 -97.91 -46.42
N SER A 62 130.71 -98.37 -47.57
CA SER A 62 129.66 -97.67 -48.34
C SER A 62 128.34 -97.60 -47.56
N THR A 63 127.98 -98.65 -46.83
CA THR A 63 126.74 -98.69 -46.05
C THR A 63 126.84 -97.80 -44.80
N GLU A 64 128.00 -97.71 -44.16
CA GLU A 64 128.27 -96.78 -43.06
C GLU A 64 128.16 -95.31 -43.49
N GLU A 65 128.65 -94.97 -44.70
CA GLU A 65 128.48 -93.63 -45.27
C GLU A 65 127.00 -93.30 -45.50
N VAL A 66 126.24 -94.25 -46.07
CA VAL A 66 124.79 -94.12 -46.28
C VAL A 66 124.05 -93.98 -44.94
N ILE A 67 124.45 -94.76 -43.92
CA ILE A 67 123.89 -94.65 -42.57
C ILE A 67 124.12 -93.27 -41.98
N THR A 68 125.33 -92.73 -42.14
CA THR A 68 125.68 -91.41 -41.61
C THR A 68 124.85 -90.31 -42.28
N LYS A 69 124.75 -90.34 -43.61
CA LYS A 69 123.90 -89.42 -44.39
C LYS A 69 122.43 -89.53 -43.95
N PHE A 70 121.94 -90.74 -43.77
CA PHE A 70 120.57 -90.98 -43.36
C PHE A 70 120.28 -90.51 -41.93
N ARG A 71 121.19 -90.71 -40.97
CA ARG A 71 121.05 -90.17 -39.60
C ARG A 71 120.89 -88.65 -39.63
N ILE A 72 121.68 -87.96 -40.46
CA ILE A 72 121.57 -86.52 -40.67
C ILE A 72 120.18 -86.15 -41.22
N GLU A 73 119.69 -86.83 -42.25
CA GLU A 73 118.37 -86.56 -42.83
C GLU A 73 117.22 -86.90 -41.87
N ARG A 74 117.30 -88.02 -41.15
CA ARG A 74 116.35 -88.40 -40.09
C ARG A 74 116.28 -87.32 -39.02
N ASP A 75 117.42 -86.83 -38.55
CA ASP A 75 117.48 -85.80 -37.52
C ASP A 75 116.91 -84.47 -38.03
N LYS A 76 117.13 -84.13 -39.30
CA LYS A 76 116.46 -82.98 -39.94
C LYS A 76 114.94 -83.16 -39.97
N VAL A 77 114.45 -84.32 -40.42
CA VAL A 77 113.01 -84.63 -40.47
C VAL A 77 112.40 -84.59 -39.07
N SER A 78 113.07 -85.15 -38.06
CA SER A 78 112.62 -85.13 -36.66
C SER A 78 112.56 -83.70 -36.09
N ARG A 79 113.55 -82.85 -36.40
CA ARG A 79 113.52 -81.42 -36.04
C ARG A 79 112.37 -80.70 -36.72
N LEU A 80 112.14 -80.93 -38.01
CA LEU A 80 111.03 -80.33 -38.75
C LEU A 80 109.69 -80.76 -38.18
N LEU A 81 109.52 -82.05 -37.87
CA LEU A 81 108.32 -82.57 -37.23
C LEU A 81 108.10 -81.89 -35.87
N THR A 82 109.14 -81.77 -35.06
CA THR A 82 109.09 -81.07 -33.76
C THR A 82 108.67 -79.60 -33.93
N LEU A 83 109.16 -78.90 -34.96
CA LEU A 83 108.75 -77.53 -35.26
C LEU A 83 107.29 -77.44 -35.69
N VAL A 84 106.83 -78.35 -36.56
CA VAL A 84 105.43 -78.42 -37.01
C VAL A 84 104.50 -78.70 -35.83
N ASN A 85 104.87 -79.61 -34.93
CA ASN A 85 104.07 -79.89 -33.73
C ASN A 85 104.02 -78.70 -32.79
N ASN A 86 105.17 -78.08 -32.50
CA ASN A 86 105.20 -76.87 -31.69
C ASN A 86 104.35 -75.75 -32.29
N PHE A 87 104.38 -75.57 -33.61
CA PHE A 87 103.52 -74.59 -34.28
C PHE A 87 102.04 -74.98 -34.14
N TYR A 88 101.69 -76.23 -34.41
CA TYR A 88 100.32 -76.71 -34.35
C TYR A 88 99.74 -76.59 -32.94
N ASP A 89 100.42 -77.15 -31.94
CA ASP A 89 99.93 -77.23 -30.57
C ASP A 89 100.01 -75.87 -29.85
N LYS A 90 101.09 -75.10 -30.04
CA LYS A 90 101.30 -73.84 -29.29
C LYS A 90 100.77 -72.60 -30.00
N LYS A 91 100.57 -72.64 -31.32
CA LYS A 91 100.09 -71.46 -32.08
C LYS A 91 98.75 -71.72 -32.76
N TYR A 92 98.62 -72.78 -33.54
CA TYR A 92 97.41 -73.02 -34.33
C TYR A 92 96.19 -73.35 -33.45
N ILE A 93 96.28 -74.31 -32.52
CA ILE A 93 95.16 -74.68 -31.64
C ILE A 93 94.70 -73.50 -30.76
N PRO A 94 95.59 -72.74 -30.08
CA PRO A 94 95.15 -71.59 -29.30
C PRO A 94 94.51 -70.49 -30.16
N LEU A 95 94.98 -70.31 -31.39
CA LEU A 95 94.41 -69.32 -32.31
C LEU A 95 93.03 -69.75 -32.82
N ILE A 96 92.87 -71.01 -33.23
CA ILE A 96 91.57 -71.49 -33.70
C ILE A 96 90.54 -71.47 -32.56
N ASN A 97 90.92 -71.84 -31.34
CA ASN A 97 90.03 -71.72 -30.18
C ASN A 97 89.64 -70.25 -29.91
N LYS A 98 90.57 -69.29 -30.01
CA LYS A 98 90.23 -67.87 -29.89
C LYS A 98 89.26 -67.37 -30.96
N ILE A 99 89.19 -68.03 -32.12
CA ILE A 99 88.30 -67.63 -33.23
C ILE A 99 86.97 -68.37 -33.17
N GLU A 100 87.01 -69.70 -33.02
CA GLU A 100 85.89 -70.63 -33.23
C GLU A 100 85.28 -71.18 -31.95
N ASP A 101 85.87 -70.95 -30.76
CA ASP A 101 85.25 -71.41 -29.51
C ASP A 101 83.83 -70.83 -29.38
N ASP A 102 82.85 -71.74 -29.28
CA ASP A 102 81.42 -71.42 -29.35
C ASP A 102 80.92 -70.56 -28.17
N LYS A 103 81.71 -70.43 -27.10
CA LYS A 103 81.33 -69.66 -25.90
C LYS A 103 82.13 -68.38 -25.73
N THR A 104 83.42 -68.41 -26.05
CA THR A 104 84.38 -67.35 -25.71
C THR A 104 85.13 -66.79 -26.91
N GLY A 105 85.06 -67.50 -28.05
CA GLY A 105 85.74 -67.14 -29.28
C GLY A 105 85.15 -65.90 -29.94
N PHE A 106 85.88 -65.36 -30.91
CA PHE A 106 85.49 -64.16 -31.63
C PHE A 106 84.12 -64.29 -32.33
N ARG A 107 83.80 -65.47 -32.89
CA ARG A 107 82.49 -65.73 -33.50
C ARG A 107 81.33 -65.64 -32.51
N ALA A 108 81.50 -66.21 -31.31
CA ALA A 108 80.48 -66.17 -30.25
C ALA A 108 80.22 -64.71 -29.82
N ARG A 109 81.30 -63.96 -29.55
CA ARG A 109 81.22 -62.52 -29.20
C ARG A 109 80.58 -61.67 -30.29
N LEU A 110 80.86 -61.98 -31.57
CA LEU A 110 80.25 -61.26 -32.70
C LEU A 110 78.74 -61.53 -32.78
N LYS A 111 78.31 -62.78 -32.51
CA LYS A 111 76.89 -63.15 -32.45
C LYS A 111 76.19 -62.41 -31.31
N GLU A 112 76.77 -62.42 -30.10
CA GLU A 112 76.25 -61.67 -28.95
C GLU A 112 76.17 -60.16 -29.25
N SER A 113 77.22 -59.59 -29.83
CA SER A 113 77.24 -58.17 -30.22
C SER A 113 76.15 -57.84 -31.25
N THR A 114 75.89 -58.75 -32.19
CA THR A 114 74.82 -58.58 -33.18
C THR A 114 73.43 -58.68 -32.54
N GLN A 115 73.23 -59.61 -31.61
CA GLN A 115 71.99 -59.72 -30.84
C GLN A 115 71.76 -58.46 -30.00
N PHE A 116 72.77 -58.02 -29.26
CA PHE A 116 72.72 -56.80 -28.46
C PHE A 116 72.43 -55.55 -29.31
N LYS A 117 73.03 -55.45 -30.51
CA LYS A 117 72.71 -54.38 -31.47
C LYS A 117 71.23 -54.41 -31.86
N ASN A 118 70.66 -55.58 -32.14
CA ASN A 118 69.26 -55.72 -32.51
C ASN A 118 68.33 -55.38 -31.34
N GLU A 119 68.68 -55.76 -30.11
CA GLU A 119 67.96 -55.36 -28.90
C GLU A 119 67.99 -53.85 -28.70
N ILE A 120 69.15 -53.19 -28.88
CA ILE A 120 69.26 -51.73 -28.83
C ILE A 120 68.35 -51.07 -29.88
N LEU A 121 68.30 -51.59 -31.10
CA LEU A 121 67.42 -51.07 -32.14
C LEU A 121 65.94 -51.25 -31.79
N SER A 122 65.56 -52.39 -31.23
CA SER A 122 64.20 -52.64 -30.74
C SER A 122 63.83 -51.71 -29.60
N ILE A 123 64.73 -51.50 -28.64
CA ILE A 123 64.52 -50.58 -27.51
C ILE A 123 64.36 -49.16 -28.05
N LYS A 124 65.21 -48.73 -28.99
CA LYS A 124 65.13 -47.39 -29.61
C LYS A 124 63.76 -47.15 -30.26
N GLU A 125 63.25 -48.09 -31.04
CA GLU A 125 61.92 -47.93 -31.67
C GLU A 125 60.78 -47.96 -30.65
N SER A 126 60.88 -48.82 -29.63
CA SER A 126 59.91 -48.84 -28.52
C SER A 126 59.90 -47.51 -27.75
N SER A 127 61.06 -46.99 -27.38
CA SER A 127 61.19 -45.68 -26.70
C SER A 127 60.67 -44.53 -27.55
N LYS A 128 60.89 -44.56 -28.88
CA LYS A 128 60.34 -43.55 -29.79
C LYS A 128 58.82 -43.60 -29.82
N THR A 129 58.24 -44.80 -29.91
CA THR A 129 56.78 -45.00 -29.89
C THR A 129 56.17 -44.50 -28.59
N GLN A 130 56.74 -44.87 -27.44
CA GLN A 130 56.30 -44.39 -26.13
C GLN A 130 56.41 -42.87 -26.00
N TYR A 131 57.47 -42.26 -26.52
CA TYR A 131 57.63 -40.81 -26.53
C TYR A 131 56.52 -40.12 -27.34
N ASP A 132 56.18 -40.65 -28.52
CA ASP A 132 55.13 -40.10 -29.37
C ASP A 132 53.74 -40.23 -28.71
N GLU A 133 53.48 -41.33 -28.01
CA GLU A 133 52.26 -41.51 -27.20
C GLU A 133 52.18 -40.50 -26.05
N VAL A 134 53.26 -40.34 -25.27
CA VAL A 134 53.33 -39.35 -24.19
C VAL A 134 53.10 -37.94 -24.73
N LYS A 135 53.68 -37.62 -25.89
CA LYS A 135 53.48 -36.32 -26.56
C LYS A 135 52.01 -36.13 -26.95
N LYS A 136 51.36 -37.16 -27.50
CA LYS A 136 49.92 -37.11 -27.83
C LYS A 136 49.08 -36.87 -26.58
N TYR A 137 49.30 -37.65 -25.51
CA TYR A 137 48.58 -37.46 -24.25
C TYR A 137 48.80 -36.08 -23.64
N ALA A 138 50.03 -35.54 -23.69
CA ALA A 138 50.32 -34.19 -23.21
C ALA A 138 49.56 -33.12 -24.02
N THR A 139 49.39 -33.31 -25.33
CA THR A 139 48.60 -32.38 -26.16
C THR A 139 47.11 -32.46 -25.87
N GLU A 140 46.55 -33.66 -25.71
CA GLU A 140 45.16 -33.87 -25.32
C GLU A 140 44.88 -33.26 -23.95
N LEU A 141 45.74 -33.53 -22.96
CA LEU A 141 45.62 -32.97 -21.61
C LEU A 141 45.61 -31.43 -21.62
N ARG A 142 46.48 -30.80 -22.42
CA ARG A 142 46.49 -29.34 -22.59
C ARG A 142 45.19 -28.81 -23.21
N LYS A 143 44.62 -29.53 -24.18
CA LYS A 143 43.33 -29.17 -24.79
C LYS A 143 42.21 -29.25 -23.76
N THR A 144 42.10 -30.38 -23.06
CA THR A 144 41.09 -30.58 -22.01
C THR A 144 41.22 -29.56 -20.89
N ASN A 145 42.44 -29.18 -20.49
CA ASN A 145 42.64 -28.14 -19.48
C ASN A 145 42.13 -26.76 -19.93
N ARG A 146 42.30 -26.40 -21.21
CA ARG A 146 41.74 -25.15 -21.76
C ARG A 146 40.21 -25.18 -21.77
N GLU A 147 39.62 -26.32 -22.15
CA GLU A 147 38.17 -26.51 -22.09
C GLU A 147 37.65 -26.37 -20.66
N LEU A 148 38.33 -26.98 -19.67
CA LEU A 148 38.01 -26.83 -18.25
C LEU A 148 38.09 -25.38 -17.77
N THR A 149 39.12 -24.63 -18.14
CA THR A 149 39.20 -23.20 -17.78
C THR A 149 38.07 -22.37 -18.39
N THR A 150 37.63 -22.73 -19.61
CA THR A 150 36.50 -22.06 -20.26
C THR A 150 35.21 -22.37 -19.52
N ILE A 151 34.99 -23.64 -19.16
CA ILE A 151 33.82 -24.08 -18.37
C ILE A 151 33.79 -23.38 -17.01
N ASP A 152 34.92 -23.31 -16.28
CA ASP A 152 34.99 -22.59 -15.00
C ASP A 152 34.58 -21.12 -15.14
N SER A 153 35.03 -20.44 -16.20
CA SER A 153 34.64 -19.05 -16.47
C SER A 153 33.14 -18.89 -16.74
N LEU A 154 32.52 -19.85 -17.44
CA LEU A 154 31.09 -19.86 -17.71
C LEU A 154 30.29 -20.13 -16.42
N ILE A 155 30.75 -21.05 -15.58
CA ILE A 155 30.14 -21.34 -14.27
C ILE A 155 30.18 -20.09 -13.39
N ARG A 156 31.30 -19.36 -13.34
CA ARG A 156 31.41 -18.10 -12.57
C ARG A 156 30.43 -17.04 -13.08
N LYS A 157 30.29 -16.88 -14.41
CA LYS A 157 29.31 -15.95 -15.01
C LYS A 157 27.88 -16.36 -14.68
N LEU A 158 27.55 -17.65 -14.77
CA LEU A 158 26.23 -18.16 -14.41
C LEU A 158 25.92 -17.92 -12.93
N LEU A 159 26.88 -18.15 -12.04
CA LEU A 159 26.73 -17.90 -10.61
C LEU A 159 26.46 -16.42 -10.34
N GLN A 160 27.26 -15.51 -10.91
CA GLN A 160 27.07 -14.06 -10.77
C GLN A 160 25.68 -13.62 -11.26
N ASN A 161 25.27 -14.09 -12.45
CA ASN A 161 23.94 -13.80 -13.00
C ASN A 161 22.81 -14.34 -12.10
N SER A 162 22.99 -15.54 -11.53
CA SER A 162 22.03 -16.13 -10.59
C SER A 162 21.93 -15.30 -9.31
N THR A 163 23.05 -14.84 -8.76
CA THR A 163 23.07 -13.99 -7.57
C THR A 163 22.36 -12.67 -7.83
N THR A 164 22.63 -11.99 -8.95
CA THR A 164 21.94 -10.74 -9.32
C THR A 164 20.45 -10.94 -9.57
N LYS A 165 20.04 -12.07 -10.15
CA LYS A 165 18.61 -12.39 -10.29
C LYS A 165 17.96 -12.63 -8.93
N ASN A 166 18.62 -13.34 -8.02
CA ASN A 166 18.11 -13.57 -6.67
C ASN A 166 17.96 -12.27 -5.86
N THR A 167 18.90 -11.33 -5.98
CA THR A 167 18.74 -10.03 -5.31
C THR A 167 17.51 -9.27 -5.82
N LYS A 168 17.30 -9.25 -7.15
CA LYS A 168 16.10 -8.65 -7.76
C LYS A 168 14.80 -9.35 -7.32
N ILE A 169 14.81 -10.69 -7.21
CA ILE A 169 13.65 -11.44 -6.71
C ILE A 169 13.34 -11.05 -5.26
N ASN A 170 14.37 -10.90 -4.42
CA ASN A 170 14.20 -10.49 -3.03
C ASN A 170 13.63 -9.06 -2.93
N GLU A 171 14.10 -8.13 -3.77
CA GLU A 171 13.56 -6.76 -3.88
C GLU A 171 12.09 -6.78 -4.30
N ILE A 172 11.72 -7.58 -5.31
CA ILE A 172 10.34 -7.74 -5.77
C ILE A 172 9.47 -8.31 -4.64
N ASN A 173 9.93 -9.34 -3.93
CA ASN A 173 9.19 -9.94 -2.83
C ASN A 173 8.97 -8.95 -1.67
N ALA A 174 9.96 -8.11 -1.35
CA ALA A 174 9.81 -7.05 -0.36
C ALA A 174 8.75 -6.03 -0.80
N HIS A 175 8.77 -5.63 -2.08
CA HIS A 175 7.76 -4.71 -2.62
C HIS A 175 6.35 -5.31 -2.64
N VAL A 176 6.21 -6.58 -3.01
CA VAL A 176 4.93 -7.31 -2.96
C VAL A 176 4.39 -7.35 -1.53
N SER A 177 5.24 -7.63 -0.54
CA SER A 177 4.82 -7.61 0.87
C SER A 177 4.38 -6.22 1.35
N GLU A 178 5.02 -5.15 0.89
CA GLU A 178 4.61 -3.78 1.21
C GLU A 178 3.26 -3.42 0.56
N VAL A 179 3.08 -3.81 -0.70
CA VAL A 179 1.81 -3.61 -1.42
C VAL A 179 0.68 -4.39 -0.75
N ASP A 180 0.91 -5.63 -0.34
CA ASP A 180 -0.08 -6.46 0.37
C ASP A 180 -0.54 -5.81 1.70
N LYS A 181 0.40 -5.23 2.47
CA LYS A 181 0.06 -4.44 3.66
C LYS A 181 -0.80 -3.22 3.33
N LYS A 182 -0.49 -2.51 2.24
CA LYS A 182 -1.29 -1.35 1.79
C LYS A 182 -2.69 -1.79 1.34
N ILE A 183 -2.80 -2.89 0.60
CA ILE A 183 -4.08 -3.46 0.16
C ILE A 183 -4.94 -3.82 1.38
N THR A 184 -4.36 -4.53 2.35
CA THR A 184 -5.06 -4.93 3.59
C THR A 184 -5.57 -3.70 4.35
N LYS A 185 -4.73 -2.68 4.55
CA LYS A 185 -5.13 -1.44 5.21
C LYS A 185 -6.25 -0.69 4.47
N THR A 186 -6.17 -0.64 3.14
CA THR A 186 -7.23 -0.02 2.31
C THR A 186 -8.52 -0.81 2.39
N HIS A 187 -8.46 -2.14 2.38
CA HIS A 187 -9.63 -3.00 2.54
C HIS A 187 -10.32 -2.78 3.90
N ASP A 188 -9.54 -2.73 4.99
CA ASP A 188 -10.08 -2.44 6.32
C ASP A 188 -10.75 -1.07 6.40
N ASN A 189 -10.15 -0.04 5.78
CA ASN A 189 -10.72 1.30 5.72
C ASN A 189 -12.01 1.33 4.88
N LEU A 190 -12.04 0.64 3.74
CA LEU A 190 -13.24 0.52 2.90
C LEU A 190 -14.38 -0.17 3.66
N ASN A 191 -14.08 -1.25 4.40
CA ASN A 191 -15.08 -1.93 5.22
C ASN A 191 -15.65 -1.01 6.31
N LYS A 192 -14.80 -0.20 6.96
CA LYS A 192 -15.27 0.81 7.94
C LYS A 192 -16.18 1.84 7.29
N LEU A 193 -15.76 2.43 6.16
CA LEU A 193 -16.57 3.41 5.43
C LEU A 193 -17.90 2.81 4.96
N PHE A 194 -17.91 1.55 4.53
CA PHE A 194 -19.12 0.86 4.13
C PHE A 194 -20.10 0.70 5.30
N LEU A 195 -19.62 0.28 6.48
CA LEU A 195 -20.44 0.18 7.70
C LEU A 195 -20.96 1.54 8.16
N GLU A 196 -20.12 2.58 8.12
CA GLU A 196 -20.54 3.96 8.42
C GLU A 196 -21.59 4.46 7.44
N SER A 197 -21.44 4.19 6.15
CA SER A 197 -22.42 4.55 5.12
C SER A 197 -23.76 3.86 5.36
N GLN A 198 -23.76 2.56 5.69
CA GLN A 198 -24.99 1.82 6.00
C GLN A 198 -25.67 2.38 7.27
N ASN A 199 -24.89 2.77 8.27
CA ASN A 199 -25.44 3.39 9.47
C ASN A 199 -26.04 4.76 9.17
N ASN A 200 -25.36 5.59 8.38
CA ASN A 200 -25.84 6.89 7.95
C ASN A 200 -27.12 6.78 7.11
N GLU A 201 -27.23 5.77 6.24
CA GLU A 201 -28.45 5.49 5.47
C GLU A 201 -29.65 5.21 6.39
N LYS A 202 -29.44 4.41 7.45
CA LYS A 202 -30.48 4.16 8.47
C LYS A 202 -30.89 5.45 9.19
N VAL A 203 -29.92 6.25 9.63
CA VAL A 203 -30.17 7.52 10.31
C VAL A 203 -30.92 8.50 9.41
N ILE A 204 -30.53 8.62 8.14
CA ILE A 204 -31.21 9.47 7.16
C ILE A 204 -32.66 9.00 6.96
N SER A 205 -32.87 7.69 6.84
CA SER A 205 -34.21 7.11 6.68
C SER A 205 -35.11 7.40 7.88
N GLU A 206 -34.58 7.28 9.10
CA GLU A 206 -35.30 7.62 10.34
C GLU A 206 -35.61 9.13 10.44
N LEU A 207 -34.66 10.00 10.08
CA LEU A 207 -34.87 11.44 10.06
C LEU A 207 -35.92 11.85 9.02
N LEU A 208 -35.90 11.22 7.84
CA LEU A 208 -36.89 11.47 6.78
C LEU A 208 -38.29 11.06 7.25
N ALA A 209 -38.42 9.91 7.90
CA ALA A 209 -39.70 9.47 8.48
C ALA A 209 -40.22 10.48 9.51
N LYS A 210 -39.38 10.95 10.45
CA LYS A 210 -39.76 11.97 11.44
C LYS A 210 -40.11 13.31 10.78
N SER A 211 -39.35 13.72 9.77
CA SER A 211 -39.62 14.96 9.04
C SER A 211 -40.97 14.93 8.33
N ASN A 212 -41.35 13.78 7.76
CA ASN A 212 -42.67 13.62 7.15
C ASN A 212 -43.79 13.65 8.18
N GLU A 213 -43.60 13.00 9.34
CA GLU A 213 -44.59 13.05 10.43
C GLU A 213 -44.82 14.50 10.93
N GLU A 214 -43.74 15.25 11.14
CA GLU A 214 -43.86 16.66 11.55
C GLU A 214 -44.46 17.54 10.45
N PHE A 215 -44.16 17.27 9.18
CA PHE A 215 -44.80 17.97 8.07
C PHE A 215 -46.32 17.72 8.03
N ASP A 216 -46.76 16.48 8.26
CA ASP A 216 -48.18 16.15 8.34
C ASP A 216 -48.85 16.84 9.53
N ARG A 217 -48.19 16.93 10.69
CA ARG A 217 -48.68 17.70 11.85
C ARG A 217 -48.83 19.18 11.53
N ILE A 218 -47.83 19.80 10.89
CA ILE A 218 -47.89 21.21 10.47
C ILE A 218 -49.07 21.43 9.51
N LYS A 219 -49.30 20.49 8.58
CA LYS A 219 -50.42 20.57 7.64
C LYS A 219 -51.78 20.51 8.35
N ILE A 220 -51.92 19.66 9.37
CA ILE A 220 -53.12 19.58 10.21
C ILE A 220 -53.32 20.89 10.98
N ILE A 221 -52.29 21.39 11.67
CA ILE A 221 -52.34 22.65 12.43
C ILE A 221 -52.74 23.83 11.53
N LYS A 222 -52.17 23.89 10.31
CA LYS A 222 -52.55 24.91 9.33
C LYS A 222 -54.03 24.81 8.96
N SER A 223 -54.52 23.61 8.64
CA SER A 223 -55.93 23.41 8.31
C SER A 223 -56.87 23.78 9.47
N ASP A 224 -56.50 23.44 10.70
CA ASP A 224 -57.29 23.78 11.89
C ASP A 224 -57.28 25.30 12.14
N SER A 225 -56.13 25.95 11.94
CA SER A 225 -56.00 27.41 12.05
C SER A 225 -56.85 28.15 11.01
N GLU A 226 -56.88 27.65 9.77
CA GLU A 226 -57.74 28.19 8.71
C GLU A 226 -59.23 28.05 9.06
N LYS A 227 -59.65 26.91 9.63
CA LYS A 227 -61.03 26.72 10.12
C LYS A 227 -61.39 27.67 11.26
N ILE A 228 -60.54 27.76 12.29
CA ILE A 228 -60.76 28.68 13.41
C ILE A 228 -60.87 30.12 12.92
N LEU A 229 -60.04 30.52 11.95
CA LEU A 229 -60.11 31.84 11.36
C LEU A 229 -61.44 32.08 10.61
N SER A 230 -61.95 31.09 9.90
CA SER A 230 -63.28 31.14 9.27
C SER A 230 -64.39 31.26 10.33
N ASP A 231 -64.34 30.44 11.39
CA ASP A 231 -65.34 30.48 12.47
C ASP A 231 -65.35 31.85 13.17
N ILE A 232 -64.17 32.47 13.37
CA ILE A 232 -64.07 33.83 13.93
C ILE A 232 -64.71 34.86 13.01
N GLN A 233 -64.50 34.76 11.68
CA GLN A 233 -65.13 35.65 10.71
C GLN A 233 -66.64 35.50 10.72
N ASP A 234 -67.15 34.28 10.69
CA ASP A 234 -68.59 34.00 10.69
C ASP A 234 -69.26 34.51 11.98
N ILE A 235 -68.68 34.22 13.15
CA ILE A 235 -69.17 34.73 14.44
C ILE A 235 -69.14 36.26 14.45
N TYR A 236 -68.09 36.86 13.91
CA TYR A 236 -67.95 38.32 13.86
C TYR A 236 -68.98 38.96 12.93
N GLU A 237 -69.18 38.43 11.72
CA GLU A 237 -70.17 38.91 10.77
C GLU A 237 -71.57 38.84 11.38
N ILE A 238 -71.92 37.69 11.98
CA ILE A 238 -73.17 37.50 12.70
C ILE A 238 -73.30 38.52 13.84
N ALA A 239 -72.31 38.66 14.72
CA ALA A 239 -72.36 39.57 15.87
C ALA A 239 -72.40 41.05 15.45
N ALA A 240 -71.68 41.44 14.40
CA ALA A 240 -71.64 42.79 13.89
C ALA A 240 -72.96 43.19 13.21
N GLU A 241 -73.57 42.29 12.43
CA GLU A 241 -74.84 42.53 11.73
C GLU A 241 -76.06 42.43 12.65
N THR A 242 -76.10 41.45 13.55
CA THR A 242 -77.30 41.16 14.35
C THR A 242 -77.29 41.81 15.74
N GLY A 243 -76.12 42.01 16.37
CA GLY A 243 -76.05 42.32 17.81
C GLY A 243 -75.47 43.68 18.17
N LEU A 244 -74.40 44.14 17.51
CA LEU A 244 -73.66 45.34 17.92
C LEU A 244 -73.93 46.56 17.04
N SER A 245 -73.51 46.54 15.77
CA SER A 245 -73.52 47.78 14.97
C SER A 245 -74.93 48.17 14.52
N GLY A 246 -75.74 47.19 14.11
CA GLY A 246 -77.12 47.39 13.68
C GLY A 246 -78.04 47.88 14.81
N GLU A 247 -77.97 47.26 15.99
CA GLU A 247 -78.78 47.68 17.15
C GLU A 247 -78.30 49.02 17.74
N PHE A 248 -76.98 49.28 17.80
CA PHE A 248 -76.49 50.60 18.19
C PHE A 248 -76.87 51.69 17.19
N ASP A 249 -76.83 51.42 15.88
CA ASP A 249 -77.24 52.40 14.87
C ASP A 249 -78.75 52.64 14.87
N LYS A 250 -79.58 51.59 15.02
CA LYS A 250 -81.04 51.74 15.25
C LYS A 250 -81.32 52.59 16.48
N ARG A 251 -80.63 52.31 17.60
CA ARG A 251 -80.82 53.06 18.86
C ARG A 251 -80.35 54.51 18.72
N ARG A 252 -79.21 54.74 18.06
CA ARG A 252 -78.71 56.08 17.71
C ARG A 252 -79.73 56.84 16.86
N ASN A 253 -80.26 56.24 15.81
CA ASN A 253 -81.24 56.87 14.93
C ASN A 253 -82.55 57.20 15.67
N HIS A 254 -83.03 56.31 16.54
CA HIS A 254 -84.18 56.60 17.41
C HIS A 254 -83.91 57.78 18.35
N LEU A 255 -82.71 57.84 18.95
CA LEU A 255 -82.30 58.96 19.81
C LEU A 255 -82.10 60.27 19.02
N LYS A 256 -81.65 60.20 17.78
CA LYS A 256 -81.53 61.37 16.87
C LYS A 256 -82.91 61.96 16.56
N ILE A 257 -83.90 61.11 16.27
CA ILE A 257 -85.29 61.54 16.08
C ILE A 257 -85.80 62.19 17.37
N SER A 258 -85.56 61.55 18.52
CA SER A 258 -85.96 62.09 19.83
C SER A 258 -85.29 63.45 20.12
N LEU A 259 -84.02 63.61 19.77
CA LEU A 259 -83.26 64.86 19.90
C LEU A 259 -83.83 65.98 19.05
N ASP A 260 -84.14 65.70 17.79
CA ASP A 260 -84.73 66.67 16.88
C ASP A 260 -86.12 67.12 17.37
N LEU A 261 -86.92 66.17 17.89
CA LEU A 261 -88.20 66.47 18.53
C LEU A 261 -88.05 67.35 19.77
N TRP A 262 -87.09 67.05 20.66
CA TRP A 262 -86.83 67.88 21.84
C TRP A 262 -86.27 69.26 21.47
N GLY A 263 -85.39 69.34 20.47
CA GLY A 263 -84.86 70.60 19.95
C GLY A 263 -85.96 71.50 19.39
N LYS A 264 -86.88 70.92 18.59
CA LYS A 264 -88.09 71.61 18.11
C LYS A 264 -88.99 72.05 19.26
N ARG A 265 -89.19 71.20 20.27
CA ARG A 265 -89.98 71.56 21.46
C ARG A 265 -89.37 72.72 22.24
N ILE A 266 -88.06 72.75 22.46
CA ILE A 266 -87.36 73.88 23.09
C ILE A 266 -87.56 75.16 22.27
N PHE A 267 -87.47 75.07 20.95
CA PHE A 267 -87.68 76.23 20.07
C PHE A 267 -89.11 76.77 20.19
N TYR A 268 -90.12 75.90 20.10
CA TYR A 268 -91.52 76.31 20.22
C TYR A 268 -91.86 76.82 21.63
N THR A 269 -91.37 76.19 22.69
CA THR A 269 -91.65 76.65 24.08
C THR A 269 -90.98 77.98 24.38
N THR A 270 -89.78 78.22 23.84
CA THR A 270 -89.11 79.51 23.92
C THR A 270 -89.90 80.58 23.17
N LEU A 271 -90.42 80.26 21.97
CA LEU A 271 -91.27 81.16 21.19
C LEU A 271 -92.59 81.48 21.90
N VAL A 272 -93.25 80.47 22.48
CA VAL A 272 -94.48 80.64 23.26
C VAL A 272 -94.22 81.46 24.51
N LEU A 273 -93.14 81.18 25.25
CA LEU A 273 -92.76 81.98 26.42
C LEU A 273 -92.53 83.44 26.04
N LEU A 274 -91.82 83.69 24.94
CA LEU A 274 -91.59 85.04 24.42
C LEU A 274 -92.90 85.71 24.00
N SER A 275 -93.78 85.00 23.31
CA SER A 275 -95.11 85.49 22.92
C SER A 275 -95.98 85.82 24.13
N VAL A 276 -95.98 84.97 25.17
CA VAL A 276 -96.71 85.21 26.42
C VAL A 276 -96.16 86.45 27.12
N ILE A 277 -94.84 86.61 27.22
CA ILE A 277 -94.22 87.80 27.80
C ILE A 277 -94.62 89.07 27.03
N ILE A 278 -94.56 89.04 25.70
CA ILE A 278 -94.96 90.18 24.84
C ILE A 278 -96.46 90.47 24.98
N MET A 279 -97.31 89.44 24.95
CA MET A 279 -98.77 89.59 25.09
C MET A 279 -99.15 90.14 26.47
N MET A 280 -98.44 89.72 27.52
CA MET A 280 -98.60 90.26 28.86
C MET A 280 -98.17 91.74 28.95
N PHE A 281 -97.09 92.11 28.25
CA PHE A 281 -96.63 93.49 28.17
C PHE A 281 -97.63 94.39 27.41
N VAL A 282 -98.11 93.92 26.25
CA VAL A 282 -99.12 94.65 25.45
C VAL A 282 -100.46 94.75 26.20
N GLY A 283 -100.91 93.67 26.83
CA GLY A 283 -102.15 93.68 27.63
C GLY A 283 -102.07 94.62 28.84
N GLN A 284 -100.89 94.76 29.46
CA GLN A 284 -100.68 95.75 30.52
C GLN A 284 -100.81 97.18 30.00
N LEU A 285 -100.19 97.50 28.85
CA LEU A 285 -100.30 98.82 28.24
C LEU A 285 -101.74 99.16 27.80
N TRP A 286 -102.50 98.15 27.38
CA TRP A 286 -103.89 98.33 26.98
C TRP A 286 -104.82 98.62 28.17
N LEU A 287 -104.65 97.90 29.29
CA LEU A 287 -105.47 98.09 30.48
C LEU A 287 -105.21 99.44 31.17
N TYR A 288 -103.96 99.91 31.14
CA TYR A 288 -103.53 101.17 31.76
C TYR A 288 -103.59 102.38 30.83
N HIS A 289 -104.28 102.29 29.68
CA HIS A 289 -104.47 103.43 28.76
C HIS A 289 -103.17 104.17 28.41
N TRP A 290 -102.05 103.43 28.28
CA TRP A 290 -100.74 104.02 27.98
C TRP A 290 -100.28 105.12 28.97
N ASP A 291 -100.75 105.10 30.21
CA ASP A 291 -100.28 106.01 31.26
C ASP A 291 -99.09 105.38 32.00
N ILE A 292 -97.89 105.95 31.80
CA ILE A 292 -96.60 105.41 32.27
C ILE A 292 -96.19 106.04 33.60
N GLU A 293 -96.94 107.01 34.13
CA GLU A 293 -96.48 107.88 35.22
C GLU A 293 -96.80 107.38 36.65
N ASN A 294 -97.62 106.35 36.83
CA ASN A 294 -97.89 105.77 38.15
C ASN A 294 -97.81 104.24 38.14
N HIS A 295 -96.61 103.69 38.31
CA HIS A 295 -96.39 102.24 38.34
C HIS A 295 -95.70 101.83 39.64
N THR A 296 -96.49 101.62 40.70
CA THR A 296 -96.09 100.66 41.75
C THR A 296 -96.30 99.25 41.19
N PHE A 297 -95.35 98.35 41.45
CA PHE A 297 -95.43 96.95 41.01
C PHE A 297 -96.66 96.30 41.65
N ASP A 298 -97.72 96.20 40.86
CA ASP A 298 -99.00 95.71 41.31
C ASP A 298 -98.93 94.20 41.61
N ILE A 299 -99.75 93.71 42.54
CA ILE A 299 -99.85 92.28 42.90
C ILE A 299 -100.12 91.41 41.65
N ASN A 300 -100.75 92.02 40.64
CA ASN A 300 -100.95 91.47 39.31
C ASN A 300 -99.67 90.96 38.63
N PHE A 301 -98.49 91.57 38.87
CA PHE A 301 -97.21 91.11 38.31
C PHE A 301 -96.78 89.74 38.86
N TYR A 302 -96.97 89.50 40.16
CA TYR A 302 -96.62 88.23 40.80
C TYR A 302 -97.56 87.09 40.39
N ILE A 303 -98.87 87.37 40.24
CA ILE A 303 -99.84 86.40 39.73
C ILE A 303 -99.49 86.01 38.28
N ARG A 304 -99.09 87.00 37.48
CA ARG A 304 -98.62 86.84 36.10
C ARG A 304 -97.33 86.02 35.99
N PHE A 305 -96.36 86.23 36.89
CA PHE A 305 -95.16 85.40 36.99
C PHE A 305 -95.50 83.95 37.38
N LEU A 306 -96.48 83.76 38.27
CA LEU A 306 -96.99 82.43 38.63
C LEU A 306 -97.60 81.70 37.42
N ILE A 307 -98.29 82.42 36.53
CA ILE A 307 -98.85 81.85 35.28
C ILE A 307 -97.74 81.47 34.27
N ALA A 308 -96.63 82.21 34.23
CA ALA A 308 -95.48 81.89 33.37
C ALA A 308 -94.58 80.77 33.95
N SER A 309 -94.62 80.53 35.27
CA SER A 309 -93.80 79.53 35.98
C SER A 309 -93.92 78.09 35.41
N PRO A 310 -95.12 77.55 35.11
CA PRO A 310 -95.25 76.26 34.44
C PRO A 310 -94.53 76.17 33.09
N ILE A 311 -94.50 77.27 32.32
CA ILE A 311 -93.84 77.32 31.01
C ILE A 311 -92.31 77.32 31.18
N VAL A 312 -91.80 78.05 32.16
CA VAL A 312 -90.36 78.08 32.49
C VAL A 312 -89.90 76.72 33.01
N TYR A 313 -90.68 76.06 33.88
CA TYR A 313 -90.39 74.70 34.33
C TYR A 313 -90.41 73.71 33.16
N TYR A 314 -91.39 73.82 32.26
CA TYR A 314 -91.46 72.98 31.06
C TYR A 314 -90.27 73.19 30.13
N LEU A 315 -89.78 74.43 29.98
CA LEU A 315 -88.57 74.74 29.22
C LEU A 315 -87.31 74.12 29.87
N TYR A 316 -87.17 74.23 31.20
CA TYR A 316 -86.08 73.59 31.94
C TYR A 316 -86.11 72.06 31.78
N PHE A 317 -87.30 71.45 31.92
CA PHE A 317 -87.50 70.02 31.70
C PHE A 317 -87.11 69.61 30.28
N CYS A 318 -87.57 70.33 29.25
CA CYS A 318 -87.20 70.05 27.87
C CYS A 318 -85.68 70.18 27.63
N SER A 319 -85.04 71.20 28.22
CA SER A 319 -83.59 71.41 28.13
C SER A 319 -82.80 70.27 28.80
N SER A 320 -83.24 69.81 29.98
CA SER A 320 -82.63 68.67 30.68
C SER A 320 -82.79 67.37 29.88
N GLN A 321 -83.98 67.11 29.35
CA GLN A 321 -84.24 65.93 28.51
C GLN A 321 -83.45 65.96 27.20
N TYR A 322 -83.31 67.13 26.58
CA TYR A 322 -82.47 67.32 25.40
C TYR A 322 -80.99 67.02 25.71
N SER A 323 -80.46 67.53 26.83
CA SER A 323 -79.08 67.28 27.26
C SER A 323 -78.82 65.80 27.55
N GLN A 324 -79.73 65.12 28.24
CA GLN A 324 -79.64 63.68 28.51
C GLN A 324 -79.72 62.86 27.24
N THR A 325 -80.67 63.17 26.34
CA THR A 325 -80.82 62.47 25.06
C THR A 325 -79.59 62.69 24.18
N LYS A 326 -78.95 63.88 24.25
CA LYS A 326 -77.74 64.21 23.48
C LYS A 326 -76.56 63.38 23.94
N LYS A 327 -76.32 63.34 25.25
CA LYS A 327 -75.29 62.50 25.85
C LYS A 327 -75.47 61.02 25.48
N LEU A 328 -76.72 60.55 25.45
CA LEU A 328 -77.02 59.17 25.09
C LEU A 328 -76.78 58.90 23.59
N HIS A 329 -77.22 59.81 22.71
CA HIS A 329 -76.97 59.72 21.27
C HIS A 329 -75.47 59.69 20.95
N ASP A 330 -74.68 60.58 21.55
CA ASP A 330 -73.24 60.64 21.30
C ASP A 330 -72.54 59.35 21.77
N LYS A 331 -72.99 58.76 22.90
CA LYS A 331 -72.52 57.45 23.39
C LYS A 331 -72.79 56.32 22.40
N TYR A 332 -74.01 56.24 21.86
CA TYR A 332 -74.35 55.20 20.88
C TYR A 332 -73.65 55.44 19.54
N SER A 333 -73.48 56.70 19.10
CA SER A 333 -72.73 57.03 17.89
C SER A 333 -71.27 56.56 17.96
N PHE A 334 -70.60 56.74 19.09
CA PHE A 334 -69.24 56.26 19.28
C PHE A 334 -69.15 54.73 19.22
N LYS A 335 -70.08 54.04 19.91
CA LYS A 335 -70.15 52.57 19.90
C LYS A 335 -70.41 52.01 18.50
N THR A 336 -71.30 52.62 17.73
CA THR A 336 -71.56 52.24 16.32
C THR A 336 -70.31 52.42 15.45
N THR A 337 -69.63 53.57 15.54
CA THR A 337 -68.43 53.84 14.73
C THR A 337 -67.30 52.86 15.05
N LEU A 338 -67.06 52.54 16.33
CA LEU A 338 -66.06 51.54 16.71
C LEU A 338 -66.41 50.15 16.18
N ALA A 339 -67.66 49.71 16.34
CA ALA A 339 -68.11 48.42 15.83
C ALA A 339 -67.93 48.32 14.30
N MET A 340 -68.27 49.39 13.58
CA MET A 340 -68.14 49.43 12.11
C MET A 340 -66.68 49.48 11.64
N SER A 341 -65.81 50.20 12.34
CA SER A 341 -64.37 50.24 12.05
C SER A 341 -63.70 48.88 12.24
N ILE A 342 -64.01 48.18 13.35
CA ILE A 342 -63.48 46.83 13.59
C ILE A 342 -63.99 45.87 12.51
N LYS A 343 -65.27 45.96 12.10
CA LYS A 343 -65.83 45.13 11.01
C LYS A 343 -65.05 45.31 9.72
N HIS A 344 -64.82 46.56 9.33
CA HIS A 344 -64.11 46.87 8.10
C HIS A 344 -62.65 46.43 8.15
N HIS A 345 -61.98 46.58 9.29
CA HIS A 345 -60.61 46.09 9.45
C HIS A 345 -60.53 44.57 9.38
N ILE A 346 -61.45 43.84 10.02
CA ILE A 346 -61.51 42.37 9.92
C ILE A 346 -61.72 41.97 8.46
N GLN A 347 -62.70 42.56 7.76
CA GLN A 347 -62.97 42.24 6.36
C GLN A 347 -61.76 42.50 5.44
N LEU A 348 -61.05 43.62 5.64
CA LEU A 348 -59.82 43.94 4.89
C LEU A 348 -58.67 42.95 5.16
N LEU A 349 -58.55 42.48 6.39
CA LEU A 349 -57.57 41.46 6.78
C LEU A 349 -57.99 40.06 6.29
N THR A 350 -59.31 39.88 6.17
CA THR A 350 -60.11 38.83 5.53
C THR A 350 -59.73 38.43 4.12
N GLU A 351 -59.93 39.40 3.24
CA GLU A 351 -60.14 39.21 1.80
C GLU A 351 -58.87 39.42 0.97
N HIS A 352 -57.78 39.93 1.57
CA HIS A 352 -56.62 40.40 0.82
C HIS A 352 -55.42 39.44 0.93
N GLU A 353 -55.09 38.75 -0.16
CA GLU A 353 -54.11 37.63 -0.26
C GLU A 353 -52.70 37.94 0.29
N THR A 354 -52.31 39.22 0.36
CA THR A 354 -51.00 39.68 0.85
C THR A 354 -50.81 39.58 2.38
N PHE A 355 -51.86 39.33 3.16
CA PHE A 355 -51.79 39.31 4.63
C PHE A 355 -51.65 37.91 5.25
N ASN A 356 -51.57 36.86 4.43
CA ASN A 356 -51.54 35.45 4.84
C ASN A 356 -50.15 34.97 5.35
N LYS A 357 -49.59 35.64 6.37
CA LYS A 357 -48.37 35.19 7.09
C LYS A 357 -48.73 34.85 8.54
N GLU A 358 -48.35 33.65 9.00
CA GLU A 358 -48.69 33.06 10.31
C GLU A 358 -48.48 34.02 11.50
N GLU A 359 -47.41 34.82 11.50
CA GLU A 359 -47.06 35.72 12.61
C GLU A 359 -48.06 36.89 12.80
N ARG A 360 -48.92 37.18 11.81
CA ARG A 360 -49.86 38.29 11.85
C ARG A 360 -51.28 37.91 12.22
N ILE A 361 -51.64 36.62 12.18
CA ILE A 361 -52.95 36.13 12.61
C ILE A 361 -53.15 36.39 14.11
N ASN A 362 -52.12 36.15 14.93
CA ASN A 362 -52.17 36.46 16.37
C ASN A 362 -52.36 37.96 16.65
N LYS A 363 -51.76 38.85 15.85
CA LYS A 363 -51.93 40.30 15.99
C LYS A 363 -53.32 40.77 15.58
N ILE A 364 -53.91 40.12 14.58
CA ILE A 364 -55.29 40.37 14.14
C ILE A 364 -56.23 39.94 15.27
N LEU A 365 -56.03 38.75 15.85
CA LEU A 365 -56.81 38.28 16.99
C LEU A 365 -56.70 39.21 18.20
N ASP A 366 -55.50 39.66 18.57
CA ASP A 366 -55.29 40.62 19.66
C ASP A 366 -56.00 41.95 19.40
N PHE A 367 -55.96 42.45 18.16
CA PHE A 367 -56.67 43.68 17.77
C PHE A 367 -58.19 43.53 17.90
N VAL A 368 -58.74 42.39 17.47
CA VAL A 368 -60.18 42.09 17.59
C VAL A 368 -60.58 41.99 19.07
N LEU A 369 -59.78 41.30 19.90
CA LEU A 369 -60.03 41.16 21.34
C LEU A 369 -59.96 42.51 22.08
N ASP A 370 -58.94 43.34 21.83
CA ASP A 370 -58.83 44.69 22.41
C ASP A 370 -59.99 45.59 21.94
N GLY A 371 -60.37 45.49 20.66
CA GLY A 371 -61.53 46.19 20.11
C GLY A 371 -62.83 45.85 20.83
N PHE A 372 -63.08 44.57 21.11
CA PHE A 372 -64.21 44.13 21.93
C PHE A 372 -64.15 44.71 23.35
N GLN A 373 -63.00 44.60 24.02
CA GLN A 373 -62.84 45.10 25.38
C GLN A 373 -63.11 46.60 25.47
N ARG A 374 -62.72 47.38 24.45
CA ARG A 374 -62.99 48.83 24.35
C ARG A 374 -64.43 49.20 24.02
N ILE A 375 -65.18 48.37 23.28
CA ILE A 375 -66.62 48.61 23.04
C ILE A 375 -67.43 48.47 24.35
N TYR A 376 -66.99 47.56 25.23
CA TYR A 376 -67.63 47.28 26.51
C TYR A 376 -67.14 48.17 27.66
N THR A 377 -65.93 48.76 27.58
CA THR A 377 -65.42 49.70 28.59
C THR A 377 -65.71 51.16 28.22
N GLU A 378 -66.33 51.92 29.13
CA GLU A 378 -66.79 53.29 28.84
C GLU A 378 -65.64 54.31 28.77
N PRO A 379 -65.63 55.26 27.83
CA PRO A 379 -64.56 56.28 27.73
C PRO A 379 -64.66 57.42 28.78
N HIS A 380 -65.74 57.52 29.57
CA HIS A 380 -66.02 58.72 30.40
C HIS A 380 -66.41 58.46 31.87
N THR A 381 -66.01 57.33 32.47
CA THR A 381 -66.26 57.05 33.91
C THR A 381 -65.06 57.29 34.83
N ASN A 382 -63.93 57.76 34.28
CA ASN A 382 -62.65 57.72 34.99
C ASN A 382 -62.33 58.92 35.91
N ASP A 383 -63.22 59.90 36.03
CA ASP A 383 -62.95 61.07 36.91
C ASP A 383 -63.17 60.75 38.40
N ASP A 384 -64.10 59.85 38.74
CA ASP A 384 -64.41 59.50 40.14
C ASP A 384 -63.39 58.50 40.75
N TYR A 385 -62.87 57.58 39.92
CA TYR A 385 -61.89 56.57 40.37
C TYR A 385 -60.51 57.19 40.64
N LYS A 386 -60.09 58.16 39.81
CA LYS A 386 -58.80 58.86 39.95
C LYS A 386 -58.77 59.78 41.17
N LEU A 387 -59.93 60.30 41.59
CA LEU A 387 -60.09 61.12 42.79
C LEU A 387 -60.06 60.25 44.07
N LYS A 388 -60.75 59.09 44.05
CA LYS A 388 -60.65 58.08 45.13
C LYS A 388 -59.25 57.50 45.29
N LEU A 389 -58.55 57.23 44.19
CA LEU A 389 -57.15 56.75 44.22
C LEU A 389 -56.18 57.81 44.77
N LYS A 390 -56.41 59.10 44.49
CA LYS A 390 -55.63 60.21 45.07
C LYS A 390 -55.88 60.39 46.57
N LEU A 391 -57.13 60.25 47.01
CA LEU A 391 -57.48 60.28 48.44
C LEU A 391 -56.86 59.10 49.20
N ALA A 392 -56.98 57.88 48.67
CA ALA A 392 -56.35 56.69 49.25
C ALA A 392 -54.81 56.79 49.31
N ASN A 393 -54.17 57.33 48.25
CA ASN A 393 -52.72 57.56 48.27
C ASN A 393 -52.29 58.67 49.24
N MET A 394 -53.12 59.67 49.50
CA MET A 394 -52.84 60.68 50.54
C MET A 394 -52.96 60.09 51.94
N GLU A 395 -53.99 59.30 52.20
CA GLU A 395 -54.20 58.60 53.47
C GLU A 395 -53.04 57.62 53.76
N MET A 396 -52.66 56.81 52.76
CA MET A 396 -51.54 55.87 52.88
C MET A 396 -50.17 56.57 53.05
N ASN A 397 -50.00 57.79 52.52
CA ASN A 397 -48.80 58.60 52.76
C ASN A 397 -48.77 59.23 54.14
N ILE A 398 -49.92 59.61 54.69
CA ILE A 398 -50.04 60.11 56.06
C ILE A 398 -49.75 58.98 57.04
N GLU A 399 -50.31 57.78 56.82
CA GLU A 399 -49.98 56.59 57.61
C GLU A 399 -48.51 56.21 57.52
N LYS A 400 -47.90 56.20 56.32
CA LYS A 400 -46.46 55.95 56.17
C LYS A 400 -45.61 56.99 56.91
N ARG A 401 -45.96 58.27 56.85
CA ARG A 401 -45.25 59.32 57.60
C ARG A 401 -45.41 59.17 59.10
N LEU A 402 -46.58 58.77 59.58
CA LEU A 402 -46.81 58.45 60.99
C LEU A 402 -45.98 57.25 61.43
N ILE A 403 -45.98 56.16 60.65
CA ILE A 403 -45.18 54.96 60.92
C ILE A 403 -43.68 55.26 60.86
N GLU A 404 -43.20 56.03 59.88
CA GLU A 404 -41.80 56.45 59.81
C GLU A 404 -41.42 57.32 61.01
N SER A 405 -42.27 58.27 61.40
CA SER A 405 -42.05 59.12 62.57
C SER A 405 -42.02 58.30 63.86
N ILE A 406 -42.91 57.32 64.01
CA ILE A 406 -42.94 56.38 65.15
C ILE A 406 -41.69 55.49 65.13
N SER A 407 -41.31 54.91 63.98
CA SER A 407 -40.13 54.05 63.87
C SER A 407 -38.81 54.78 64.14
N LYS A 408 -38.75 56.07 63.79
CA LYS A 408 -37.57 56.92 64.01
C LYS A 408 -37.43 57.32 65.48
N VAL A 409 -38.55 57.36 66.22
CA VAL A 409 -38.58 57.58 67.68
C VAL A 409 -38.38 56.27 68.46
N SER A 410 -38.78 55.11 67.92
CA SER A 410 -38.78 53.82 68.62
C SER A 410 -37.62 52.87 68.29
N GLY A 411 -36.67 53.25 67.43
CA GLY A 411 -35.39 52.53 67.25
C GLY A 411 -35.46 51.08 66.74
N LEU A 412 -36.55 50.68 66.07
CA LEU A 412 -36.74 49.31 65.56
C LEU A 412 -36.47 49.23 64.06
N LYS A 413 -35.39 48.54 63.65
CA LYS A 413 -35.17 48.11 62.26
C LYS A 413 -36.12 46.96 61.94
N ILE A 414 -37.04 47.15 60.99
CA ILE A 414 -37.87 46.08 60.44
C ILE A 414 -37.25 45.66 59.09
N ASP A 415 -36.65 44.46 59.05
CA ASP A 415 -36.23 43.79 57.81
C ASP A 415 -37.46 43.40 57.00
N LYS A 416 -37.49 43.79 55.72
CA LYS A 416 -38.53 43.40 54.76
C LYS A 416 -38.13 42.13 54.03
N LYS A 417 -39.04 41.16 54.01
CA LYS A 417 -39.18 40.17 52.93
C LYS A 417 -40.34 40.61 52.05
#